data_AF-A0A8T6U3H0-F1
#
_entry.id   AF-A0A8T6U3H0-F1
#
_cell.length_a   1.000
_cell.length_b   1.000
_cell.length_c   1.000
_cell.angle_alpha   90.00
_cell.angle_beta   90.00
_cell.angle_gamma   90.00
#
_symmetry.space_group_name_H-M   'P 1'
#
loop_
_entity.id
_entity.type
_entity.pdbx_description
1 polymer ?
#
loop_
_entity_poly.entity_id
_entity_poly.type
_entity_poly.pdbx_seq_one_letter_code
_entity_poly.pdbx_strand_id
1 'polypeptide(L)' 'QAMAGFRNLAVHDYGSINLDIVVNIVENTLDDLKSFAETV' A
#
# COMPACT_ATOMS: atom_id res chain seq x y z
N GLN A 1 2.80 -2.81 -25.20
CA GLN A 1 1.52 -3.32 -24.66
C GLN A 1 1.66 -3.98 -23.27
N ALA A 2 2.79 -3.86 -22.55
CA ALA A 2 2.99 -4.47 -21.22
C ALA A 2 2.42 -3.66 -20.04
N MET A 3 2.29 -2.34 -20.17
CA MET A 3 1.81 -1.46 -19.09
C MET A 3 0.30 -1.51 -18.85
N ALA A 4 -0.48 -1.98 -19.83
CA ALA A 4 -1.93 -2.12 -19.69
C ALA A 4 -2.33 -3.32 -18.81
N GLY A 5 -1.53 -4.40 -18.81
CA GLY A 5 -1.74 -5.57 -17.96
C GLY A 5 -1.48 -5.28 -16.48
N PHE A 6 -0.43 -4.51 -16.17
CA PHE A 6 -0.12 -4.06 -14.80
C PHE A 6 -1.24 -3.20 -14.21
N ARG A 7 -1.79 -2.27 -15.01
CA ARG A 7 -2.94 -1.45 -14.63
C ARG A 7 -4.18 -2.32 -14.32
N ASN A 8 -4.44 -3.35 -15.12
CA ASN A 8 -5.61 -4.21 -14.94
C ASN A 8 -5.48 -5.13 -13.72
N LEU A 9 -4.28 -5.63 -13.41
CA LEU A 9 -4.05 -6.42 -12.19
C LEU A 9 -4.21 -5.54 -10.93
N ALA A 10 -3.64 -4.33 -10.95
CA ALA A 10 -3.79 -3.38 -9.86
C ALA A 10 -5.27 -2.98 -9.66
N VAL A 11 -6.00 -2.64 -10.73
CA VAL A 11 -7.42 -2.22 -10.65
C VAL A 11 -8.37 -3.33 -10.22
N HIS A 12 -8.12 -4.59 -10.59
CA HIS A 12 -9.11 -5.65 -10.39
C HIS A 12 -9.01 -6.34 -9.02
N ASP A 13 -7.84 -6.34 -8.36
CA ASP A 13 -7.59 -7.09 -7.11
C ASP A 13 -7.85 -6.31 -5.80
N TYR A 14 -8.31 -5.05 -5.85
CA TYR A 14 -8.65 -4.28 -4.65
C TYR A 14 -9.83 -4.85 -3.83
N GLY A 15 -10.59 -5.81 -4.37
CA GLY A 15 -11.71 -6.44 -3.67
C GLY A 15 -11.32 -7.31 -2.48
N SER A 16 -10.04 -7.65 -2.32
CA SER A 16 -9.54 -8.51 -1.24
C SER A 16 -8.71 -7.78 -0.17
N ILE A 17 -8.51 -6.46 -0.31
CA ILE A 17 -7.80 -5.67 0.69
C ILE A 17 -8.71 -5.42 1.89
N ASN A 18 -8.28 -5.90 3.06
CA ASN A 18 -8.93 -5.59 4.31
C ASN A 18 -8.64 -4.12 4.68
N LEU A 19 -9.66 -3.27 4.57
CA LEU A 19 -9.55 -1.84 4.86
C LEU A 19 -9.19 -1.55 6.32
N ASP A 20 -9.56 -2.42 7.27
CA ASP A 20 -9.19 -2.25 8.67
C ASP A 20 -7.67 -2.37 8.87
N ILE A 21 -7.03 -3.25 8.10
CA ILE A 21 -5.56 -3.37 8.10
C ILE A 21 -4.93 -2.11 7.51
N VAL A 22 -5.50 -1.56 6.44
CA VAL A 22 -5.01 -0.32 5.80
C VAL A 22 -5.12 0.86 6.77
N VAL A 23 -6.28 1.02 7.43
CA VAL A 23 -6.49 2.07 8.44
C VAL A 23 -5.49 1.91 9.58
N ASN A 24 -5.31 0.70 10.10
CA ASN A 24 -4.36 0.45 11.19
C ASN A 24 -2.92 0.81 10.83
N ILE A 25 -2.48 0.53 9.60
CA ILE A 25 -1.14 0.91 9.12
C ILE A 25 -1.00 2.43 9.03
N VAL A 26 -2.01 3.12 8.50
CA VAL A 26 -2.01 4.59 8.37
C VAL A 26 -2.01 5.28 9.74
N GLU A 27 -2.75 4.74 10.72
CA GLU A 27 -2.86 5.34 12.04
C GLU A 27 -1.67 5.03 12.96
N ASN A 28 -1.09 3.82 12.86
CA ASN A 28 -0.17 3.32 13.89
C ASN A 28 1.25 3.00 13.40
N THR A 29 1.51 2.93 12.10
CA THR A 29 2.78 2.40 11.56
C THR A 29 3.55 3.39 10.69
N LEU A 30 3.00 4.57 10.41
CA LEU A 30 3.68 5.57 9.58
C LEU A 30 4.94 6.16 10.23
N ASP A 31 5.00 6.21 11.55
CA ASP A 31 6.16 6.75 12.26
C ASP A 31 7.38 5.82 12.19
N ASP A 32 7.17 4.51 12.05
CA ASP A 32 8.25 3.55 11.76
C ASP A 32 8.87 3.82 10.39
N LEU A 33 8.03 4.11 9.39
CA LEU A 33 8.48 4.46 8.04
C LEU A 33 9.22 5.81 8.00
N LYS A 34 8.76 6.81 8.75
CA LYS A 34 9.47 8.09 8.90
C LYS A 34 10.81 7.90 9.60
N SER A 35 10.83 7.15 10.70
CA SER A 35 12.04 6.85 11.45
C SER A 35 13.07 6.13 10.57
N PHE A 36 12.64 5.17 9.75
CA PHE A 36 13.51 4.55 8.77
C PHE A 36 14.04 5.56 7.74
N ALA A 37 13.18 6.40 7.17
CA ALA A 37 13.58 7.40 6.18
C ALA A 37 14.60 8.42 6.71
N GLU A 38 14.58 8.73 8.01
CA GLU A 38 15.55 9.62 8.66
C GLU A 38 16.92 8.95 8.89
N THR A 39 17.02 7.61 8.75
CA THR A 39 18.27 6.86 8.93
C THR A 39 19.07 6.62 7.64
N VAL A 40 18.59 7.11 6.49
CA VAL A 40 19.19 6.90 5.16
C VAL A 40 19.77 8.19 4.58
#